data_AF-A0AAU6A7B2-F1
#
_entry.id   AF-A0AAU6A7B2-F1
#
_cell.length_a   1.000
_cell.length_b   1.000
_cell.length_c   1.000
_cell.angle_alpha   90.00
_cell.angle_beta   90.00
_cell.angle_gamma   90.00
#
_symmetry.space_group_name_H-M   'P 1'
#
loop_
_entity.id
_entity.type
_entity.pdbx_description
1 polymer ?
#
loop_
_entity_poly.entity_id
_entity_poly.type
_entity_poly.pdbx_seq_one_letter_code
_entity_poly.pdbx_strand_id
1 'polypeptide(L)'
;MTGHVPGSGVVGVARLMATATCTAFSGELEGTGERVGQRVLLERVGFLAALSQKLTGALVAARWDGESLDVLAAGVDERGEALPSKGWMALRRLNWPQAVTAPVGVYVPDRVRRGAEEYAARTLRLALHRRGIVAAVLATWPDDPRRRTEVEWAALRAVLPAGVSGAEIRNRTRQVRAYVAEYEHLPAGLCVLEGPPQVAPLVVLAAMDRQQVTLARVDEATARLRVKLPLRAAPATGRDWAWHVIDIRLPGTVAPDAVLHTPTLRPTPAGPDRCRPAALPARPGHQGERA
;
A
#
# COMPACT_ATOMS: atom_id res chain seq x y z
N MET A 1 9.43 24.11 50.41
CA MET A 1 8.75 24.35 49.12
C MET A 1 9.79 24.30 48.03
N THR A 2 10.01 23.12 47.46
CA THR A 2 10.93 22.86 46.36
C THR A 2 10.14 22.91 45.05
N GLY A 3 10.46 23.89 44.19
CA GLY A 3 9.85 24.04 42.88
C GLY A 3 10.41 23.00 41.91
N HIS A 4 9.51 22.19 41.35
CA HIS A 4 9.80 21.27 40.26
C HIS A 4 9.67 22.03 38.93
N VAL A 5 10.77 22.13 38.18
CA VAL A 5 10.77 22.62 36.80
C VAL A 5 10.47 21.42 35.90
N PRO A 6 9.41 21.44 35.06
CA PRO A 6 9.14 20.34 34.15
C PRO A 6 10.13 20.35 32.99
N GLY A 7 10.67 19.17 32.71
CA GLY A 7 11.72 18.92 31.74
C GLY A 7 11.34 19.26 30.30
N SER A 8 12.31 19.88 29.63
CA SER A 8 12.48 19.99 28.19
C SER A 8 12.01 18.73 27.44
N GLY A 9 10.94 18.87 26.68
CA GLY A 9 10.50 17.85 25.73
C GLY A 9 11.51 17.75 24.59
N VAL A 10 12.12 16.58 24.44
CA VAL A 10 12.93 16.25 23.27
C VAL A 10 12.00 16.25 22.06
N VAL A 11 12.08 17.31 21.25
CA VAL A 11 11.45 17.39 19.94
C VAL A 11 12.03 16.26 19.10
N GLY A 12 11.24 15.20 18.89
CA GLY A 12 11.63 14.10 18.02
C GLY A 12 11.90 14.64 16.62
N VAL A 13 13.16 14.58 16.18
CA VAL A 13 13.54 14.93 14.81
C VAL A 13 12.75 14.03 13.87
N ALA A 14 11.84 14.62 13.10
CA ALA A 14 11.07 13.89 12.09
C ALA A 14 12.07 13.22 11.13
N ARG A 15 12.10 11.89 11.10
CA ARG A 15 12.89 11.16 10.12
C ARG A 15 12.28 11.40 8.75
N LEU A 16 12.98 12.15 7.91
CA LEU A 16 12.59 12.35 6.52
C LEU A 16 12.72 11.00 5.80
N MET A 17 11.60 10.51 5.25
CA MET A 17 11.59 9.37 4.36
C MET A 17 11.34 9.86 2.94
N ALA A 18 12.19 9.43 2.01
CA ALA A 18 12.01 9.67 0.58
C ALA A 18 11.86 8.32 -0.15
N THR A 19 11.10 8.32 -1.23
CA THR A 19 10.95 7.16 -2.11
C THR A 19 11.67 7.41 -3.42
N ALA A 20 12.60 6.53 -3.77
CA ALA A 20 13.25 6.52 -5.07
C ALA A 20 12.73 5.33 -5.89
N THR A 21 12.46 5.55 -7.18
CA THR A 21 12.15 4.47 -8.11
C THR A 21 13.42 4.08 -8.85
N CYS A 22 13.74 2.79 -8.83
CA CYS A 22 14.88 2.23 -9.55
C CYS A 22 14.41 1.09 -10.44
N THR A 23 15.12 0.86 -11.55
CA THR A 23 14.83 -0.22 -12.49
C THR A 23 15.92 -1.27 -12.43
N ALA A 24 15.53 -2.54 -12.38
CA ALA A 24 16.42 -3.68 -12.49
C ALA A 24 16.23 -4.35 -13.86
N PHE A 25 17.34 -4.58 -14.57
CA PHE A 25 17.34 -5.17 -15.91
C PHE A 25 17.91 -6.58 -15.95
N SER A 26 18.62 -7.01 -14.90
CA SER A 26 19.17 -8.36 -14.80
C SER A 26 19.48 -8.69 -13.35
N GLY A 27 19.76 -9.96 -13.10
CA GLY A 27 20.32 -10.42 -11.84
C GLY A 27 21.14 -11.68 -12.05
N GLU A 28 21.47 -12.34 -10.97
CA GLU A 28 22.23 -13.59 -10.96
C GLU A 28 21.58 -14.58 -10.00
N LEU A 29 21.66 -15.87 -10.31
CA LEU A 29 21.32 -16.92 -9.35
C LEU A 29 22.45 -17.04 -8.34
N GLU A 30 22.16 -16.79 -7.07
CA GLU A 30 23.21 -16.73 -6.04
C GLU A 30 23.99 -18.05 -5.89
N GLY A 31 23.30 -19.19 -6.02
CA GLY A 31 23.93 -20.50 -5.86
C GLY A 31 24.84 -20.92 -7.01
N THR A 32 24.70 -20.33 -8.20
CA THR A 32 25.41 -20.77 -9.42
C THR A 32 26.19 -19.65 -10.11
N GLY A 33 25.93 -18.39 -9.78
CA GLY A 33 26.44 -17.22 -10.52
C GLY A 33 25.82 -17.06 -11.91
N GLU A 34 24.86 -17.91 -12.30
CA GLU A 34 24.26 -17.86 -13.62
C GLU A 34 23.49 -16.55 -13.82
N ARG A 35 23.80 -15.86 -14.92
CA ARG A 35 23.17 -14.59 -15.27
C ARG A 35 21.70 -14.78 -15.62
N VAL A 36 20.83 -14.06 -14.93
CA VAL A 36 19.40 -13.96 -15.19
C VAL A 36 19.14 -12.69 -16.00
N GLY A 37 18.90 -12.84 -17.29
CA GLY A 37 18.57 -11.73 -18.19
C GLY A 37 17.20 -11.09 -17.91
N GLN A 38 16.97 -9.91 -18.50
CA GLN A 38 15.78 -9.08 -18.27
C GLN A 38 14.47 -9.82 -18.40
N ARG A 39 14.28 -10.57 -19.50
CA ARG A 39 13.04 -11.31 -19.76
C ARG A 39 12.75 -12.33 -18.66
N VAL A 40 13.74 -13.13 -18.30
CA VAL A 40 13.60 -14.16 -17.27
C VAL A 40 13.35 -13.53 -15.89
N LEU A 41 14.04 -12.43 -15.57
CA LEU A 41 13.80 -11.71 -14.33
C LEU A 41 12.38 -11.14 -14.27
N LEU A 42 11.91 -10.54 -15.37
CA LEU A 42 10.55 -10.01 -15.49
C LEU A 42 9.50 -11.11 -15.33
N GLU A 43 9.70 -12.28 -15.95
CA GLU A 43 8.81 -13.44 -15.79
C GLU A 43 8.74 -13.90 -14.31
N ARG A 44 9.88 -14.03 -13.64
CA ARG A 44 9.96 -14.48 -12.24
C ARG A 44 9.33 -13.48 -11.26
N VAL A 45 9.63 -12.18 -11.42
CA VAL A 45 9.02 -11.11 -10.62
C VAL A 45 7.53 -10.97 -10.96
N GLY A 46 7.17 -11.09 -12.23
CA GLY A 46 5.79 -11.05 -12.71
C GLY A 46 4.93 -12.15 -12.09
N PHE A 47 5.44 -13.38 -12.04
CA PHE A 47 4.76 -14.46 -11.33
C PHE A 47 4.54 -14.13 -9.86
N LEU A 48 5.59 -13.68 -9.14
CA LEU A 48 5.47 -13.37 -7.72
C LEU A 48 4.46 -12.24 -7.48
N ALA A 49 4.48 -11.20 -8.31
CA ALA A 49 3.53 -10.09 -8.24
C ALA A 49 2.09 -10.54 -8.52
N ALA A 50 1.86 -11.40 -9.51
CA ALA A 50 0.54 -11.97 -9.81
C ALA A 50 0.05 -12.88 -8.69
N LEU A 51 0.93 -13.70 -8.10
CA LEU A 51 0.62 -14.53 -6.94
C LEU A 51 0.24 -13.67 -5.73
N SER A 52 1.03 -12.63 -5.43
CA SER A 52 0.71 -11.67 -4.37
C SER A 52 -0.61 -10.96 -4.61
N GLN A 53 -0.88 -10.51 -5.84
CA GLN A 53 -2.14 -9.89 -6.23
C GLN A 53 -3.32 -10.82 -5.98
N LYS A 54 -3.23 -12.08 -6.44
CA LYS A 54 -4.31 -13.07 -6.29
C LYS A 54 -4.61 -13.36 -4.83
N LEU A 55 -3.58 -13.63 -4.02
CA LEU A 55 -3.75 -13.91 -2.59
C LEU A 55 -4.30 -12.70 -1.82
N THR A 56 -3.77 -11.51 -2.11
CA THR A 56 -4.21 -10.26 -1.48
C THR A 56 -5.65 -9.93 -1.88
N GLY A 57 -5.97 -10.03 -3.18
CA GLY A 57 -7.31 -9.75 -3.72
C GLY A 57 -8.36 -10.69 -3.16
N ALA A 58 -8.05 -11.99 -3.06
CA ALA A 58 -8.94 -12.96 -2.43
C ALA A 58 -9.22 -12.61 -0.96
N LEU A 59 -8.18 -12.23 -0.20
CA LEU A 59 -8.33 -11.87 1.22
C LEU A 59 -9.12 -10.57 1.41
N VAL A 60 -8.86 -9.56 0.57
CA VAL A 60 -9.59 -8.29 0.59
C VAL A 60 -11.06 -8.52 0.22
N ALA A 61 -11.34 -9.26 -0.86
CA ALA A 61 -12.70 -9.54 -1.30
C ALA A 61 -13.49 -10.32 -0.25
N ALA A 62 -12.89 -11.32 0.38
CA ALA A 62 -13.53 -12.14 1.42
C ALA A 62 -13.85 -11.38 2.72
N ARG A 63 -13.26 -10.17 2.92
CA ARG A 63 -13.43 -9.34 4.11
C ARG A 63 -13.93 -7.93 3.78
N TRP A 64 -14.49 -7.78 2.57
CA TRP A 64 -15.07 -6.52 2.12
C TRP A 64 -16.54 -6.41 2.50
N ASP A 65 -16.78 -6.40 3.80
CA ASP A 65 -18.11 -6.34 4.39
C ASP A 65 -18.09 -5.47 5.67
N GLY A 66 -19.27 -5.01 6.09
CA GLY A 66 -19.39 -4.10 7.23
C GLY A 66 -18.84 -4.68 8.53
N GLU A 67 -19.13 -5.95 8.80
CA GLU A 67 -18.77 -6.66 10.03
C GLU A 67 -17.24 -6.83 10.14
N SER A 68 -16.60 -7.31 9.08
CA SER A 68 -15.14 -7.41 9.00
C SER A 68 -14.47 -6.05 9.19
N LEU A 69 -15.01 -4.99 8.58
CA LEU A 69 -14.47 -3.64 8.77
C LEU A 69 -14.72 -3.10 10.19
N ASP A 70 -15.80 -3.49 10.87
CA ASP A 70 -16.06 -3.14 12.28
C ASP A 70 -15.04 -3.81 13.20
N VAL A 71 -14.71 -5.08 12.97
CA VAL A 71 -13.65 -5.78 13.70
C VAL A 71 -12.30 -5.07 13.56
N LEU A 72 -11.94 -4.64 12.34
CA LEU A 72 -10.69 -3.87 12.15
C LEU A 72 -10.74 -2.48 12.79
N ALA A 73 -11.90 -1.81 12.78
CA ALA A 73 -12.08 -0.50 13.39
C ALA A 73 -11.99 -0.55 14.91
N ALA A 74 -12.54 -1.60 15.53
CA ALA A 74 -12.45 -1.84 16.97
C ALA A 74 -11.00 -2.02 17.43
N GLY A 75 -10.12 -2.52 16.56
CA GLY A 75 -8.70 -2.65 16.84
C GLY A 75 -8.36 -3.70 17.90
N VAL A 76 -9.32 -4.57 18.24
CA VAL A 76 -9.17 -5.69 19.19
C VAL A 76 -9.69 -6.98 18.57
N ASP A 77 -9.21 -8.12 19.06
CA ASP A 77 -9.78 -9.44 18.70
C ASP A 77 -10.99 -9.80 19.58
N GLU A 78 -11.55 -11.00 19.36
CA GLU A 78 -12.71 -11.53 20.10
C GLU A 78 -12.47 -11.67 21.62
N ARG A 79 -11.21 -11.62 22.06
CA ARG A 79 -10.83 -11.68 23.48
C ARG A 79 -10.58 -10.31 24.09
N GLY A 80 -10.76 -9.23 23.31
CA GLY A 80 -10.47 -7.86 23.71
C GLY A 80 -8.99 -7.50 23.62
N GLU A 81 -8.14 -8.35 23.03
CA GLU A 81 -6.71 -8.09 22.92
C GLU A 81 -6.40 -7.21 21.71
N ALA A 82 -5.53 -6.20 21.91
CA ALA A 82 -5.19 -5.26 20.86
C ALA A 82 -4.61 -5.96 19.61
N LEU A 83 -5.07 -5.54 18.43
CA LEU A 83 -4.56 -6.05 17.16
C LEU A 83 -3.11 -5.55 16.93
N PRO A 84 -2.19 -6.45 16.51
CA PRO A 84 -0.83 -6.07 16.15
C PRO A 84 -0.76 -4.93 15.12
N SER A 85 0.24 -4.07 15.26
CA SER A 85 0.53 -3.01 14.28
C SER A 85 0.88 -3.59 12.91
N LYS A 86 1.66 -4.68 12.87
CA LYS A 86 1.95 -5.43 11.64
C LYS A 86 0.67 -6.08 11.12
N GLY A 87 0.28 -5.70 9.91
CA GLY A 87 -0.95 -6.13 9.27
C GLY A 87 -1.09 -7.64 9.16
N TRP A 88 -0.05 -8.34 8.69
CA TRP A 88 -0.11 -9.80 8.56
C TRP A 88 -0.35 -10.52 9.91
N MET A 89 0.22 -10.00 11.00
CA MET A 89 -0.01 -10.55 12.35
C MET A 89 -1.43 -10.29 12.82
N ALA A 90 -1.98 -9.10 12.55
CA ALA A 90 -3.37 -8.79 12.85
C ALA A 90 -4.34 -9.71 12.13
N LEU A 91 -4.14 -9.95 10.83
CA LEU A 91 -5.02 -10.85 10.08
C LEU A 91 -4.93 -12.29 10.59
N ARG A 92 -3.73 -12.77 10.97
CA ARG A 92 -3.57 -14.10 11.58
C ARG A 92 -4.20 -14.20 12.96
N ARG A 93 -4.11 -13.16 13.79
CA ARG A 93 -4.80 -13.10 15.09
C ARG A 93 -6.32 -13.21 14.91
N LEU A 94 -6.85 -12.57 13.87
CA LEU A 94 -8.27 -12.66 13.48
C LEU A 94 -8.63 -13.96 12.74
N ASN A 95 -7.67 -14.84 12.52
CA ASN A 95 -7.84 -16.09 11.78
C ASN A 95 -8.35 -15.94 10.32
N TRP A 96 -8.22 -14.76 9.72
CA TRP A 96 -8.78 -14.48 8.39
C TRP A 96 -8.10 -15.19 7.22
N PRO A 97 -6.76 -15.37 7.19
CA PRO A 97 -6.08 -16.01 6.07
C PRO A 97 -6.47 -17.48 5.84
N GLN A 98 -7.14 -18.15 6.79
CA GLN A 98 -7.59 -19.53 6.62
C GLN A 98 -8.61 -19.70 5.48
N ALA A 99 -9.38 -18.67 5.18
CA ALA A 99 -10.34 -18.68 4.07
C ALA A 99 -9.69 -18.59 2.69
N VAL A 100 -8.38 -18.27 2.62
CA VAL A 100 -7.66 -18.06 1.35
C VAL A 100 -6.72 -19.23 1.07
N THR A 101 -7.04 -19.98 0.01
CA THR A 101 -6.24 -21.10 -0.46
C THR A 101 -5.19 -20.66 -1.49
N ALA A 102 -4.05 -21.36 -1.49
CA ALA A 102 -3.05 -21.18 -2.54
C ALA A 102 -3.61 -21.70 -3.88
N PRO A 103 -3.14 -21.17 -5.02
CA PRO A 103 -3.46 -21.76 -6.32
C PRO A 103 -3.07 -23.24 -6.38
N VAL A 104 -3.91 -24.06 -7.03
CA VAL A 104 -3.68 -25.51 -7.17
C VAL A 104 -2.31 -25.78 -7.77
N GLY A 105 -1.55 -26.70 -7.15
CA GLY A 105 -0.21 -27.08 -7.60
C GLY A 105 0.89 -26.05 -7.34
N VAL A 106 0.59 -24.92 -6.70
CA VAL A 106 1.57 -23.88 -6.37
C VAL A 106 1.94 -23.91 -4.90
N TYR A 107 3.19 -24.21 -4.61
CA TYR A 107 3.81 -24.00 -3.32
C TYR A 107 4.10 -22.52 -3.09
N VAL A 108 3.51 -21.96 -2.04
CA VAL A 108 3.68 -20.57 -1.63
C VAL A 108 4.47 -20.54 -0.31
N PRO A 109 5.71 -20.01 -0.31
CA PRO A 109 6.47 -19.82 0.93
C PRO A 109 5.67 -18.96 1.93
N ASP A 110 5.73 -19.29 3.22
CA ASP A 110 5.03 -18.53 4.28
C ASP A 110 5.37 -17.02 4.24
N ARG A 111 6.60 -16.65 3.87
CA ARG A 111 7.01 -15.25 3.75
C ARG A 111 6.34 -14.51 2.59
N VAL A 112 6.02 -15.21 1.50
CA VAL A 112 5.19 -14.67 0.41
C VAL A 112 3.75 -14.48 0.89
N ARG A 113 3.21 -15.44 1.68
CA ARG A 113 1.89 -15.28 2.30
C ARG A 113 1.82 -14.07 3.23
N ARG A 114 2.80 -13.89 4.12
CA ARG A 114 2.90 -12.70 4.98
C ARG A 114 2.91 -11.40 4.18
N GLY A 115 3.62 -11.36 3.06
CA GLY A 115 3.63 -10.20 2.17
C GLY A 115 2.24 -9.88 1.60
N ALA A 116 1.50 -10.89 1.16
CA ALA A 116 0.12 -10.72 0.69
C ALA A 116 -0.85 -10.33 1.81
N GLU A 117 -0.73 -10.96 2.98
CA GLU A 117 -1.52 -10.66 4.18
C GLU A 117 -1.29 -9.20 4.65
N GLU A 118 -0.04 -8.75 4.65
CA GLU A 118 0.31 -7.37 4.99
C GLU A 118 -0.31 -6.38 3.99
N TYR A 119 -0.25 -6.68 2.69
CA TYR A 119 -0.86 -5.82 1.68
C TYR A 119 -2.39 -5.77 1.83
N ALA A 120 -3.03 -6.91 2.10
CA ALA A 120 -4.47 -6.96 2.33
C ALA A 120 -4.86 -6.14 3.58
N ALA A 121 -4.12 -6.29 4.67
CA ALA A 121 -4.37 -5.54 5.91
C ALA A 121 -4.26 -4.02 5.69
N ARG A 122 -3.25 -3.56 4.94
CA ARG A 122 -3.10 -2.13 4.59
C ARG A 122 -4.28 -1.64 3.76
N THR A 123 -4.71 -2.42 2.78
CA THR A 123 -5.85 -2.08 1.91
C THR A 123 -7.15 -1.97 2.71
N LEU A 124 -7.42 -2.92 3.62
CA LEU A 124 -8.60 -2.92 4.47
C LEU A 124 -8.57 -1.79 5.52
N ARG A 125 -7.41 -1.54 6.15
CA ARG A 125 -7.26 -0.41 7.08
C ARG A 125 -7.43 0.95 6.40
N LEU A 126 -6.93 1.11 5.17
CA LEU A 126 -7.20 2.30 4.35
C LEU A 126 -8.69 2.46 4.01
N ALA A 127 -9.46 1.37 3.99
CA ALA A 127 -10.90 1.43 3.79
C ALA A 127 -11.64 2.03 4.99
N LEU A 128 -11.10 1.94 6.22
CA LEU A 128 -11.74 2.50 7.41
C LEU A 128 -11.88 4.03 7.34
N HIS A 129 -10.85 4.72 6.86
CA HIS A 129 -10.91 6.17 6.62
C HIS A 129 -12.00 6.51 5.58
N ARG A 130 -12.02 5.77 4.46
CA ARG A 130 -13.05 5.95 3.42
C ARG A 130 -14.46 5.66 3.95
N ARG A 131 -14.60 4.64 4.80
CA ARG A 131 -15.86 4.25 5.43
C ARG A 131 -16.38 5.36 6.34
N GLY A 132 -15.51 5.97 7.14
CA GLY A 132 -15.86 7.12 7.98
C GLY A 132 -16.40 8.30 7.18
N ILE A 133 -15.76 8.64 6.05
CA ILE A 133 -16.24 9.72 5.18
C ILE A 133 -17.61 9.37 4.57
N VAL A 134 -17.78 8.14 4.05
CA VAL A 134 -19.05 7.71 3.46
C VAL A 134 -20.16 7.70 4.52
N ALA A 135 -19.90 7.17 5.71
CA ALA A 135 -20.87 7.17 6.81
C ALA A 135 -21.30 8.60 7.18
N ALA A 136 -20.35 9.53 7.31
CA ALA A 136 -20.63 10.95 7.57
C ALA A 136 -21.48 11.58 6.47
N VAL A 137 -21.16 11.32 5.20
CA VAL A 137 -21.92 11.83 4.04
C VAL A 137 -23.35 11.27 4.01
N LEU A 138 -23.53 9.99 4.30
CA LEU A 138 -24.85 9.34 4.32
C LEU A 138 -25.71 9.82 5.50
N ALA A 139 -25.11 9.94 6.69
CA ALA A 139 -25.81 10.43 7.88
C ALA A 139 -26.24 11.90 7.75
N THR A 140 -25.63 12.65 6.85
CA THR A 140 -25.91 14.07 6.59
C THR A 140 -26.23 14.30 5.12
N TRP A 141 -26.97 13.37 4.52
CA TRP A 141 -27.36 13.47 3.12
C TRP A 141 -28.25 14.71 2.92
N PRO A 142 -27.88 15.64 2.03
CA PRO A 142 -28.59 16.91 1.88
C PRO A 142 -29.81 16.77 0.96
N ASP A 143 -30.69 17.77 1.00
CA ASP A 143 -31.86 17.83 0.11
C ASP A 143 -31.44 17.99 -1.35
N ASP A 144 -30.48 18.89 -1.64
CA ASP A 144 -29.80 18.97 -2.93
C ASP A 144 -28.32 18.57 -2.80
N PRO A 145 -27.93 17.36 -3.23
CA PRO A 145 -26.55 16.92 -3.12
C PRO A 145 -25.59 17.61 -4.10
N ARG A 146 -26.08 18.49 -4.99
CA ARG A 146 -25.25 19.43 -5.76
C ARG A 146 -24.94 20.72 -4.99
N ARG A 147 -25.74 21.07 -3.99
CA ARG A 147 -25.66 22.34 -3.26
C ARG A 147 -26.02 22.12 -1.79
N ARG A 148 -24.99 21.96 -0.96
CA ARG A 148 -25.16 21.98 0.50
C ARG A 148 -25.26 23.41 1.01
N THR A 149 -26.24 23.66 1.85
CA THR A 149 -26.39 24.86 2.68
C THR A 149 -25.34 24.90 3.78
N GLU A 150 -25.15 26.07 4.42
CA GLU A 150 -24.21 26.20 5.55
C GLU A 150 -24.58 25.30 6.74
N VAL A 151 -25.88 25.10 6.98
CA VAL A 151 -26.36 24.21 8.05
C VAL A 151 -25.99 22.75 7.76
N GLU A 152 -26.20 22.28 6.52
CA GLU A 152 -25.81 20.93 6.10
C GLU A 152 -24.29 20.75 6.08
N TRP A 153 -23.53 21.82 5.79
CA TRP A 153 -22.07 21.81 5.92
C TRP A 153 -21.62 21.71 7.38
N ALA A 154 -22.25 22.45 8.29
CA ALA A 154 -21.96 22.37 9.71
C ALA A 154 -22.26 20.98 10.27
N ALA A 155 -23.42 20.40 9.92
CA ALA A 155 -23.79 19.04 10.31
C ALA A 155 -22.79 18.00 9.81
N LEU A 156 -22.38 18.07 8.54
CA LEU A 156 -21.36 17.16 7.99
C LEU A 156 -20.01 17.30 8.71
N ARG A 157 -19.54 18.53 8.91
CA ARG A 157 -18.24 18.78 9.57
C ARG A 157 -18.20 18.26 11.01
N ALA A 158 -19.34 18.25 11.70
CA ALA A 158 -19.44 17.73 13.07
C ALA A 158 -19.19 16.22 13.18
N VAL A 159 -19.43 15.45 12.10
CA VAL A 159 -19.31 13.99 12.09
C VAL A 159 -18.18 13.46 11.21
N LEU A 160 -17.45 14.35 10.52
CA LEU A 160 -16.35 13.95 9.65
C LEU A 160 -15.10 13.50 10.45
N PRO A 161 -14.39 12.46 9.98
CA PRO A 161 -13.07 12.14 10.50
C PRO A 161 -12.09 13.33 10.37
N ALA A 162 -11.10 13.39 11.27
CA ALA A 162 -10.06 14.40 11.20
C ALA A 162 -9.23 14.28 9.91
N GLY A 163 -8.80 15.43 9.36
CA GLY A 163 -7.91 15.48 8.19
C GLY A 163 -8.60 15.24 6.84
N VAL A 164 -9.93 15.13 6.79
CA VAL A 164 -10.67 14.97 5.52
C VAL A 164 -10.63 16.26 4.70
N SER A 165 -10.23 16.15 3.45
CA SER A 165 -10.19 17.26 2.50
C SER A 165 -11.55 17.51 1.83
N GLY A 166 -11.78 18.75 1.37
CA GLY A 166 -12.96 19.06 0.57
C GLY A 166 -13.04 18.27 -0.74
N ALA A 167 -11.90 17.84 -1.29
CA ALA A 167 -11.86 17.01 -2.49
C ALA A 167 -12.41 15.59 -2.23
N GLU A 168 -12.05 15.00 -1.09
CA GLU A 168 -12.58 13.70 -0.66
C GLU A 168 -14.09 13.74 -0.47
N ILE A 169 -14.61 14.78 0.22
CA ILE A 169 -16.05 14.97 0.41
C ILE A 169 -16.77 15.05 -0.94
N ARG A 170 -16.29 15.93 -1.85
CA ARG A 170 -16.90 16.08 -3.19
C ARG A 170 -16.89 14.78 -3.98
N ASN A 171 -15.79 14.02 -3.90
CA ASN A 171 -15.69 12.73 -4.56
C ASN A 171 -16.72 11.72 -4.02
N ARG A 172 -16.86 11.60 -2.70
CA ARG A 172 -17.84 10.69 -2.08
C ARG A 172 -19.28 11.10 -2.33
N THR A 173 -19.61 12.38 -2.20
CA THR A 173 -20.95 12.88 -2.55
C THR A 173 -21.30 12.58 -4.00
N ARG A 174 -20.36 12.75 -4.94
CA ARG A 174 -20.59 12.38 -6.35
C ARG A 174 -20.84 10.88 -6.54
N GLN A 175 -20.09 10.02 -5.86
CA GLN A 175 -20.30 8.56 -5.95
C GLN A 175 -21.67 8.17 -5.40
N VAL A 176 -22.06 8.68 -4.24
CA VAL A 176 -23.39 8.39 -3.66
C VAL A 176 -24.50 8.92 -4.57
N ARG A 177 -24.34 10.11 -5.16
CA ARG A 177 -25.30 10.64 -6.15
C ARG A 177 -25.45 9.74 -7.37
N ALA A 178 -24.35 9.20 -7.89
CA ALA A 178 -24.39 8.28 -9.01
C ALA A 178 -25.14 6.99 -8.63
N TYR A 179 -24.87 6.46 -7.43
CA TYR A 179 -25.59 5.31 -6.90
C TYR A 179 -27.11 5.58 -6.76
N VAL A 180 -27.50 6.70 -6.14
CA VAL A 180 -28.93 7.06 -5.99
C VAL A 180 -29.61 7.23 -7.35
N ALA A 181 -28.91 7.76 -8.35
CA ALA A 181 -29.47 7.90 -9.69
C ALA A 181 -29.70 6.56 -10.40
N GLU A 182 -28.99 5.51 -10.01
CA GLU A 182 -29.10 4.16 -10.58
C GLU A 182 -30.07 3.26 -9.80
N TYR A 183 -30.10 3.39 -8.47
CA TYR A 183 -30.82 2.47 -7.57
C TYR A 183 -31.99 3.12 -6.80
N GLU A 184 -32.20 4.44 -6.93
CA GLU A 184 -33.29 5.22 -6.31
C GLU A 184 -33.32 5.22 -4.76
N HIS A 185 -32.27 4.71 -4.11
CA HIS A 185 -32.09 4.75 -2.66
C HIS A 185 -30.63 5.02 -2.29
N LEU A 186 -30.39 5.40 -1.02
CA LEU A 186 -29.03 5.55 -0.49
C LEU A 186 -28.37 4.18 -0.33
N PRO A 187 -27.04 4.07 -0.54
CA PRO A 187 -26.31 2.83 -0.26
C PRO A 187 -26.26 2.60 1.26
N ALA A 188 -26.31 1.33 1.68
CA ALA A 188 -26.23 0.98 3.10
C ALA A 188 -24.86 1.29 3.75
N GLY A 189 -23.83 1.57 2.95
CA GLY A 189 -22.50 1.92 3.42
C GLY A 189 -21.44 1.78 2.34
N LEU A 190 -20.17 1.86 2.75
CA LEU A 190 -19.02 1.80 1.83
C LEU A 190 -19.01 0.54 0.96
N CYS A 191 -19.24 -0.64 1.53
CA CYS A 191 -19.13 -1.90 0.80
C CYS A 191 -20.24 -2.13 -0.23
N VAL A 192 -21.39 -1.46 -0.08
CA VAL A 192 -22.47 -1.45 -1.08
C VAL A 192 -22.19 -0.39 -2.14
N LEU A 193 -21.68 0.78 -1.74
CA LEU A 193 -21.31 1.87 -2.65
C LEU A 193 -20.11 1.53 -3.53
N GLU A 194 -19.11 0.84 -2.98
CA GLU A 194 -17.88 0.42 -3.63
C GLU A 194 -17.74 -1.10 -3.51
N GLY A 195 -17.52 -1.80 -4.63
CA GLY A 195 -17.00 -3.18 -4.58
C GLY A 195 -15.59 -3.25 -3.97
N PRO A 196 -15.07 -4.46 -3.69
CA PRO A 196 -13.73 -4.61 -3.14
C PRO A 196 -12.69 -3.94 -4.05
N PRO A 197 -11.72 -3.19 -3.47
CA PRO A 197 -10.77 -2.43 -4.27
C PRO A 197 -9.88 -3.36 -5.09
N GLN A 198 -9.60 -2.93 -6.33
CA GLN A 198 -8.67 -3.62 -7.21
C GLN A 198 -7.25 -3.61 -6.60
N VAL A 199 -6.65 -4.78 -6.48
CA VAL A 199 -5.30 -4.96 -5.96
C VAL A 199 -4.31 -4.91 -7.13
N ALA A 200 -3.24 -4.13 -7.01
CA ALA A 200 -2.21 -4.04 -8.04
C ALA A 200 -1.26 -5.25 -8.01
N PRO A 201 -0.69 -5.68 -9.16
CA PRO A 201 0.34 -6.70 -9.22
C PRO A 201 1.68 -6.14 -8.73
N LEU A 202 1.89 -6.16 -7.42
CA LEU A 202 3.12 -5.70 -6.78
C LEU A 202 3.51 -6.61 -5.61
N VAL A 203 4.77 -6.52 -5.21
CA VAL A 203 5.33 -7.29 -4.10
C VAL A 203 5.91 -6.33 -3.06
N VAL A 204 5.28 -6.24 -1.89
CA VAL A 204 5.73 -5.39 -0.79
C VAL A 204 6.88 -6.09 -0.04
N LEU A 205 8.11 -6.02 -0.54
CA LEU A 205 9.23 -6.73 0.10
C LEU A 205 9.53 -6.22 1.51
N ALA A 206 9.18 -4.98 1.84
CA ALA A 206 9.23 -4.44 3.20
C ALA A 206 8.38 -5.20 4.23
N ALA A 207 7.41 -6.00 3.77
CA ALA A 207 6.60 -6.87 4.62
C ALA A 207 7.26 -8.22 4.90
N MET A 208 8.34 -8.55 4.19
CA MET A 208 9.01 -9.84 4.23
C MET A 208 10.28 -9.74 5.09
N ASP A 209 10.73 -10.86 5.65
CA ASP A 209 11.92 -10.90 6.49
C ASP A 209 13.17 -11.38 5.72
N ARG A 210 14.29 -11.47 6.44
CA ARG A 210 15.61 -11.84 5.90
C ARG A 210 15.65 -13.26 5.30
N GLN A 211 14.64 -14.10 5.52
CA GLN A 211 14.57 -15.42 4.88
C GLN A 211 14.07 -15.35 3.43
N GLN A 212 13.55 -14.19 3.02
CA GLN A 212 12.95 -13.95 1.71
C GLN A 212 13.61 -12.78 0.96
N VAL A 213 14.09 -11.76 1.67
CA VAL A 213 14.68 -10.57 1.07
C VAL A 213 15.73 -9.92 1.97
N THR A 214 16.82 -9.41 1.37
CA THR A 214 17.73 -8.45 2.00
C THR A 214 18.11 -7.35 1.02
N LEU A 215 18.33 -6.13 1.52
CA LEU A 215 18.86 -5.02 0.74
C LEU A 215 20.11 -4.49 1.45
N ALA A 216 21.21 -4.36 0.72
CA ALA A 216 22.44 -3.79 1.24
C ALA A 216 22.98 -2.74 0.27
N ARG A 217 23.53 -1.65 0.78
CA ARG A 217 24.31 -0.72 -0.02
C ARG A 217 25.65 -1.38 -0.36
N VAL A 218 26.05 -1.29 -1.63
CA VAL A 218 27.36 -1.78 -2.10
C VAL A 218 28.35 -0.62 -2.18
N ASP A 219 27.91 0.49 -2.75
CA ASP A 219 28.66 1.74 -2.88
C ASP A 219 27.71 2.96 -2.88
N GLU A 220 28.21 4.15 -3.21
CA GLU A 220 27.41 5.39 -3.25
C GLU A 220 26.22 5.31 -4.22
N ALA A 221 26.41 4.65 -5.36
CA ALA A 221 25.46 4.61 -6.47
C ALA A 221 24.78 3.24 -6.65
N THR A 222 25.12 2.23 -5.84
CA THR A 222 24.66 0.85 -6.03
C THR A 222 24.15 0.24 -4.73
N ALA A 223 22.99 -0.41 -4.83
CA ALA A 223 22.46 -1.30 -3.79
C ALA A 223 22.23 -2.69 -4.35
N ARG A 224 22.53 -3.71 -3.54
CA ARG A 224 22.32 -5.12 -3.84
C ARG A 224 21.05 -5.62 -3.17
N LEU A 225 20.07 -5.96 -3.99
CA LEU A 225 18.85 -6.65 -3.57
C LEU A 225 19.06 -8.15 -3.72
N ARG A 226 18.99 -8.88 -2.61
CA ARG A 226 18.83 -10.34 -2.63
C ARG A 226 17.37 -10.66 -2.38
N VAL A 227 16.76 -11.45 -3.24
CA VAL A 227 15.35 -11.83 -3.12
C VAL A 227 15.14 -13.25 -3.58
N LYS A 228 14.33 -14.03 -2.86
CA LYS A 228 13.93 -15.36 -3.35
C LYS A 228 12.83 -15.24 -4.39
N LEU A 229 13.08 -15.68 -5.61
CA LEU A 229 12.09 -15.73 -6.69
C LEU A 229 11.87 -17.17 -7.15
N PRO A 230 10.70 -17.49 -7.75
CA PRO A 230 10.47 -18.80 -8.32
C PRO A 230 11.41 -19.05 -9.51
N LEU A 231 11.80 -20.30 -9.69
CA LEU A 231 12.59 -20.73 -10.85
C LEU A 231 11.71 -21.04 -12.06
N ARG A 232 10.42 -21.31 -11.84
CA ARG A 232 9.42 -21.70 -12.87
C ARG A 232 8.06 -21.06 -12.60
N ALA A 233 7.22 -21.02 -13.64
CA ALA A 233 5.90 -20.38 -13.61
C ALA A 233 4.86 -21.06 -12.69
N ALA A 234 5.12 -22.26 -12.17
CA ALA A 234 4.28 -22.93 -11.18
C ALA A 234 5.19 -23.71 -10.21
N PRO A 235 5.78 -23.03 -9.20
CA PRO A 235 6.67 -23.69 -8.26
C PRO A 235 5.85 -24.67 -7.41
N ALA A 236 6.13 -25.96 -7.47
CA ALA A 236 5.36 -26.99 -6.74
C ALA A 236 5.96 -27.31 -5.36
N THR A 237 7.21 -26.92 -5.12
CA THR A 237 7.95 -27.20 -3.89
C THR A 237 8.84 -26.04 -3.49
N GLY A 238 9.39 -26.08 -2.26
CA GLY A 238 10.38 -25.10 -1.81
C GLY A 238 11.68 -25.10 -2.63
N ARG A 239 12.01 -26.21 -3.31
CA ARG A 239 13.20 -26.30 -4.18
C ARG A 239 13.06 -25.48 -5.47
N ASP A 240 11.83 -25.11 -5.83
CA ASP A 240 11.54 -24.27 -6.99
C ASP A 240 11.73 -22.78 -6.72
N TRP A 241 12.28 -22.42 -5.56
CA TRP A 241 12.58 -21.05 -5.15
C TRP A 241 14.07 -20.93 -4.88
N ALA A 242 14.70 -19.93 -5.49
CA ALA A 242 16.14 -19.68 -5.34
C ALA A 242 16.38 -18.22 -5.01
N TRP A 243 17.55 -17.93 -4.43
CA TRP A 243 18.01 -16.56 -4.24
C TRP A 243 18.49 -15.97 -5.57
N HIS A 244 18.01 -14.76 -5.84
CA HIS A 244 18.44 -13.90 -6.93
C HIS A 244 19.15 -12.70 -6.34
N VAL A 245 20.30 -12.36 -6.91
CA VAL A 245 21.06 -11.15 -6.59
C VAL A 245 20.81 -10.16 -7.73
N ILE A 246 20.35 -8.96 -7.38
CA ILE A 246 19.98 -7.91 -8.33
C ILE A 246 20.65 -6.63 -7.86
N ASP A 247 21.61 -6.14 -8.64
CA ASP A 247 22.24 -4.85 -8.38
C ASP A 247 21.40 -3.72 -8.98
N ILE A 248 21.10 -2.73 -8.15
CA ILE A 248 20.18 -1.63 -8.43
C ILE A 248 20.96 -0.33 -8.36
N ARG A 249 20.85 0.48 -9.41
CA ARG A 249 21.38 1.85 -9.44
C ARG A 249 20.53 2.76 -8.54
N LEU A 250 21.17 3.42 -7.59
CA LEU A 250 20.57 4.43 -6.73
C LEU A 250 20.59 5.79 -7.46
N PRO A 251 19.48 6.54 -7.49
CA PRO A 251 19.48 7.89 -8.02
C PRO A 251 20.35 8.82 -7.17
N GLY A 252 20.95 9.85 -7.78
CA GLY A 252 21.75 10.84 -7.05
C GLY A 252 21.00 11.63 -5.98
N THR A 253 19.66 11.54 -5.94
CA THR A 253 18.83 12.08 -4.85
C THR A 253 18.88 11.23 -3.56
N VAL A 254 19.45 10.03 -3.61
CA VAL A 254 19.64 9.16 -2.44
C VAL A 254 21.01 9.48 -1.84
N ALA A 255 21.01 10.11 -0.67
CA ALA A 255 22.25 10.46 0.01
C ALA A 255 23.11 9.20 0.32
N PRO A 256 24.45 9.33 0.36
CA PRO A 256 25.34 8.21 0.67
C PRO A 256 25.06 7.55 2.04
N ASP A 257 24.68 8.35 3.04
CA ASP A 257 24.35 7.93 4.41
C ASP A 257 22.89 7.50 4.60
N ALA A 258 22.06 7.56 3.55
CA ALA A 258 20.66 7.19 3.64
C ALA A 258 20.51 5.69 3.95
N VAL A 259 19.74 5.39 5.00
CA VAL A 259 19.32 4.03 5.36
C VAL A 259 18.35 3.50 4.30
N LEU A 260 18.74 2.40 3.65
CA LEU A 260 17.93 1.79 2.60
C LEU A 260 16.92 0.80 3.18
N HIS A 261 15.67 0.89 2.72
CA HIS A 261 14.60 -0.05 3.05
C HIS A 261 14.24 -0.91 1.84
N THR A 262 13.86 -2.17 2.06
CA THR A 262 13.51 -3.09 0.98
C THR A 262 12.35 -2.53 0.14
N PRO A 263 12.46 -2.56 -1.19
CA PRO A 263 11.55 -1.83 -2.07
C PRO A 263 10.22 -2.58 -2.26
N THR A 264 9.28 -1.94 -2.95
CA THR A 264 8.16 -2.66 -3.56
C THR A 264 8.56 -3.04 -4.99
N LEU A 265 8.47 -4.32 -5.35
CA LEU A 265 8.68 -4.74 -6.74
C LEU A 265 7.40 -4.55 -7.55
N ARG A 266 7.55 -4.01 -8.75
CA ARG A 266 6.47 -3.88 -9.73
C ARG A 266 6.99 -4.35 -11.09
N PRO A 267 6.42 -5.41 -11.68
CA PRO A 267 6.76 -5.79 -13.04
C PRO A 267 6.21 -4.71 -13.98
N THR A 268 7.11 -4.05 -14.72
CA THR A 268 6.75 -3.09 -15.76
C THR A 268 7.20 -3.64 -17.11
N PRO A 269 6.29 -3.84 -18.09
CA PRO A 269 6.67 -4.26 -19.44
C PRO A 269 7.57 -3.25 -20.18
N ALA A 270 7.76 -2.04 -19.63
CA ALA A 270 8.51 -0.99 -20.26
C ALA A 270 10.03 -1.21 -20.14
N GLY A 271 10.68 -1.41 -21.29
CA GLY A 271 12.07 -1.00 -21.53
C GLY A 271 12.22 0.53 -21.46
N PRO A 272 13.44 1.07 -21.64
CA PRO A 272 13.79 2.41 -21.21
C PRO A 272 13.12 3.44 -22.12
N ASP A 273 11.98 3.97 -21.69
CA ASP A 273 11.51 5.30 -22.03
C ASP A 273 10.23 5.62 -21.25
N ARG A 274 10.39 6.40 -20.17
CA ARG A 274 9.45 7.46 -19.80
C ARG A 274 10.08 8.37 -18.75
N CYS A 275 10.79 9.37 -19.27
CA CYS A 275 11.02 10.62 -18.58
C CYS A 275 9.67 11.30 -18.33
N ARG A 276 9.30 11.53 -17.07
CA ARG A 276 8.40 12.63 -16.69
C ARG A 276 8.87 13.19 -15.34
N PRO A 277 9.78 14.18 -15.34
CA PRO A 277 9.93 15.04 -14.19
C PRO A 277 8.61 15.83 -14.03
N ALA A 278 8.04 15.79 -12.84
CA ALA A 278 7.02 16.76 -12.44
C ALA A 278 7.72 18.11 -12.29
N ALA A 279 7.68 18.93 -13.34
CA ALA A 279 8.06 20.34 -13.24
C ALA A 279 6.97 21.08 -12.46
N LEU A 280 7.35 21.75 -11.36
CA LEU A 280 6.52 22.83 -10.83
C LEU A 280 6.40 23.93 -11.90
N PRO A 281 5.25 24.59 -12.03
CA PRO A 281 5.17 25.80 -12.86
C PRO A 281 6.07 26.88 -12.25
N ALA A 282 6.99 27.38 -13.06
CA ALA A 282 7.74 28.59 -12.76
C ALA A 282 6.74 29.75 -12.51
N ARG A 283 6.98 30.51 -11.43
CA ARG A 283 6.26 31.77 -11.19
C ARG A 283 6.49 32.71 -12.39
N PRO A 284 5.47 33.43 -12.88
CA PRO A 284 5.67 34.47 -13.87
C PRO A 284 6.54 35.57 -13.25
N GLY A 285 7.68 35.84 -13.89
CA GLY A 285 8.54 36.96 -13.55
C GLY A 285 7.83 38.28 -13.83
N HIS A 286 7.90 39.19 -12.86
CA HIS A 286 7.61 40.60 -13.06
C HIS A 286 8.53 41.16 -14.14
N GLN A 287 7.98 41.48 -15.31
CA GLN A 287 8.53 42.50 -16.19
C GLN A 287 7.81 43.81 -15.85
N GLY A 288 8.57 44.79 -15.39
CA GLY A 288 8.03 46.11 -15.05
C GLY A 288 9.08 47.00 -14.43
N GLU A 289 10.06 47.44 -15.22
CA GLU A 289 10.74 48.70 -14.97
C GLU A 289 11.25 49.29 -16.29
N ARG A 290 10.46 50.23 -16.81
CA ARG A 290 10.90 51.32 -17.69
C ARG A 290 10.40 52.61 -17.03
N ALA A 291 11.33 53.33 -16.43
CA ALA A 291 11.44 54.78 -16.19
C ALA A 291 12.11 55.00 -14.84
#